data_AF-A0A2C6L9X4-F1
#
_entry.id   AF-A0A2C6L9X4-F1
#
_cell.length_a   1.000
_cell.length_b   1.000
_cell.length_c   1.000
_cell.angle_alpha   90.00
_cell.angle_beta   90.00
_cell.angle_gamma   90.00
#
_symmetry.space_group_name_H-M   'P 1'
#
loop_
_entity.id
_entity.type
_entity.pdbx_description
1 polymer ?
#
loop_
_entity_poly.entity_id
_entity_poly.type
_entity_poly.pdbx_seq_one_letter_code
_entity_poly.pdbx_strand_id
1 'polypeptide(L)'
;MSSPNPFLISPAADTESGHPTVNTRYSPATPEALALYAAAGAGSRLVRPAPLAASPFSSSFGVKDNMTLADIRKKAIEDKEFGRESAHLRRYRHLNYSSEDSALQFSERKLSTHYCSVCGAHALVTEVDFLSLPRRGSDDAVVLQVLESFNKLYTVPADRVLLRRHAGLEVQYRLRCRDCSFTLGYRPVPFNEPTRMVYFFPDALVPEQSRAAALQRPQRTREVIVPKS
;
A
#
# COMPACT_ATOMS: atom_id res chain seq x y z
N MET A 1 -41.09 -46.79 8.13
CA MET A 1 -41.93 -45.84 7.36
C MET A 1 -41.13 -44.55 7.24
N SER A 2 -40.02 -44.44 6.49
CA SER A 2 -39.79 -44.53 5.03
C SER A 2 -40.64 -43.56 4.20
N SER A 3 -40.06 -42.36 3.98
CA SER A 3 -40.08 -41.36 2.88
C SER A 3 -41.27 -41.25 1.90
N PRO A 4 -41.40 -40.14 1.15
CA PRO A 4 -40.63 -40.06 -0.10
C PRO A 4 -40.03 -38.68 -0.48
N ASN A 5 -38.87 -38.78 -1.12
CA ASN A 5 -38.31 -37.84 -2.10
C ASN A 5 -39.13 -37.87 -3.41
N PRO A 6 -39.04 -36.80 -4.21
CA PRO A 6 -38.87 -36.95 -5.67
C PRO A 6 -37.58 -36.23 -6.12
N PHE A 7 -36.46 -36.92 -6.37
CA PHE A 7 -36.01 -37.48 -7.68
C PHE A 7 -36.16 -36.48 -8.85
N LEU A 8 -35.07 -35.84 -9.32
CA LEU A 8 -34.08 -36.31 -10.33
C LEU A 8 -34.63 -36.14 -11.77
N ILE A 9 -33.93 -35.56 -12.76
CA ILE A 9 -32.75 -36.08 -13.49
C ILE A 9 -32.08 -34.94 -14.32
N SER A 10 -30.75 -35.01 -14.45
CA SER A 10 -29.73 -34.20 -15.17
C SER A 10 -29.76 -34.37 -16.72
N PRO A 11 -28.68 -34.19 -17.56
CA PRO A 11 -27.35 -33.51 -17.47
C PRO A 11 -26.89 -32.76 -18.77
N ALA A 12 -25.60 -32.32 -18.77
CA ALA A 12 -24.69 -32.05 -19.92
C ALA A 12 -24.78 -30.68 -20.63
N ALA A 13 -23.72 -29.98 -21.06
CA ALA A 13 -22.28 -30.22 -21.15
C ALA A 13 -21.56 -28.88 -21.44
N ASP A 14 -20.28 -28.80 -21.06
CA ASP A 14 -19.11 -28.15 -21.67
C ASP A 14 -19.26 -26.72 -22.26
N THR A 15 -18.35 -25.74 -22.09
CA THR A 15 -16.90 -25.81 -22.35
C THR A 15 -16.26 -24.42 -22.05
N GLU A 16 -14.96 -24.42 -21.78
CA GLU A 16 -13.93 -23.39 -22.04
C GLU A 16 -13.60 -22.25 -21.05
N SER A 17 -12.30 -22.25 -20.77
CA SER A 17 -11.40 -21.30 -20.11
C SER A 17 -11.28 -19.93 -20.78
N GLY A 18 -11.02 -18.87 -19.99
CA GLY A 18 -10.55 -17.59 -20.53
C GLY A 18 -10.04 -16.60 -19.49
N HIS A 19 -8.73 -16.36 -19.50
CA HIS A 19 -8.03 -15.28 -18.80
C HIS A 19 -8.54 -13.88 -19.17
N PRO A 20 -8.43 -12.87 -18.29
CA PRO A 20 -8.64 -11.46 -18.66
C PRO A 20 -7.43 -10.93 -19.45
N THR A 21 -7.57 -10.80 -20.77
CA THR A 21 -6.61 -10.11 -21.63
C THR A 21 -6.82 -8.60 -21.63
N VAL A 22 -5.72 -7.88 -21.43
CA VAL A 22 -5.55 -6.43 -21.57
C VAL A 22 -5.98 -5.97 -22.96
N ASN A 23 -6.80 -4.93 -22.99
CA ASN A 23 -7.34 -4.31 -24.19
C ASN A 23 -6.30 -3.33 -24.78
N THR A 24 -5.57 -3.73 -25.82
CA THR A 24 -4.83 -2.82 -26.70
C THR A 24 -5.18 -3.12 -28.16
N ARG A 25 -6.15 -2.37 -28.70
CA ARG A 25 -6.37 -2.22 -30.14
C ARG A 25 -6.54 -0.73 -30.45
N TYR A 26 -5.48 -0.11 -30.95
CA TYR A 26 -5.58 0.96 -31.93
C TYR A 26 -4.59 0.63 -33.04
N SER A 27 -5.15 0.21 -34.18
CA SER A 27 -4.49 0.03 -35.46
C SER A 27 -4.84 1.26 -36.31
N PRO A 28 -3.87 1.99 -36.91
CA PRO A 28 -4.17 3.00 -37.91
C PRO A 28 -4.15 2.36 -39.31
N ALA A 29 -5.31 1.98 -39.82
CA ALA A 29 -5.52 1.73 -41.23
C ALA A 29 -6.19 2.97 -41.84
N THR A 30 -5.39 3.95 -42.27
CA THR A 30 -5.87 5.01 -43.16
C THR A 30 -5.53 4.64 -44.60
N PRO A 31 -6.45 4.88 -45.56
CA PRO A 31 -6.23 4.56 -46.98
C PRO A 31 -5.14 5.40 -47.67
N GLU A 32 -4.57 6.39 -46.98
CA GLU A 32 -3.47 7.23 -47.51
C GLU A 32 -2.09 6.55 -47.42
N ALA A 33 -1.88 5.64 -46.46
CA ALA A 33 -0.59 4.98 -46.25
C ALA A 33 -0.24 3.93 -47.33
N LEU A 34 -1.26 3.40 -48.03
CA LEU A 34 -1.09 2.42 -49.11
C LEU A 34 -0.78 3.05 -50.48
N ALA A 35 -1.09 4.35 -50.67
CA ALA A 35 -0.79 5.05 -51.93
C ALA A 35 0.71 5.37 -52.10
N LEU A 36 1.44 5.49 -50.98
CA LEU A 36 2.89 5.80 -51.01
C LEU A 36 3.77 4.58 -51.34
N TYR A 37 3.29 3.35 -51.13
CA TYR A 37 4.05 2.13 -51.42
C TYR A 37 3.86 1.57 -52.84
N ALA A 38 2.88 2.07 -53.60
CA ALA A 38 2.57 1.55 -54.94
C ALA A 38 3.31 2.26 -56.10
N ALA A 39 4.09 3.32 -55.84
CA ALA A 39 4.76 4.11 -56.88
C ALA A 39 6.23 3.70 -57.16
N ALA A 40 6.69 2.55 -56.63
CA ALA A 40 8.06 2.08 -56.80
C ALA A 40 8.10 0.65 -57.36
N GLY A 41 7.74 0.49 -58.65
CA GLY A 41 8.07 -0.75 -59.36
C GLY A 41 7.31 -0.97 -60.66
N ALA A 42 7.82 -0.45 -61.79
CA ALA A 42 7.91 -1.17 -63.06
C ALA A 42 8.43 -0.28 -64.22
N GLY A 43 9.54 -0.69 -64.84
CA GLY A 43 9.64 -0.80 -66.31
C GLY A 43 10.11 0.39 -67.16
N SER A 44 11.43 0.42 -67.42
CA SER A 44 12.11 0.67 -68.72
C SER A 44 11.63 1.76 -69.69
N ARG A 45 12.52 2.75 -69.96
CA ARG A 45 13.03 3.08 -71.31
C ARG A 45 14.25 4.03 -71.24
N LEU A 46 15.16 3.82 -72.17
CA LEU A 46 16.48 4.43 -72.34
C LEU A 46 16.44 5.97 -72.50
N VAL A 47 17.10 6.71 -71.60
CA VAL A 47 17.63 8.07 -71.87
C VAL A 47 18.94 8.24 -71.07
N ARG A 48 20.01 8.69 -71.74
CA ARG A 48 21.34 8.95 -71.15
C ARG A 48 21.24 10.04 -70.07
N PRO A 49 21.84 9.89 -68.88
CA PRO A 49 21.92 11.01 -67.94
C PRO A 49 23.07 11.96 -68.34
N ALA A 50 22.74 13.24 -68.50
CA ALA A 50 23.70 14.34 -68.44
C ALA A 50 24.33 14.40 -67.02
N PRO A 51 25.55 14.95 -66.85
CA PRO A 51 26.17 15.04 -65.53
C PRO A 51 25.37 15.98 -64.64
N LEU A 52 24.65 15.42 -63.66
CA LEU A 52 24.03 16.18 -62.58
C LEU A 52 25.13 16.69 -61.65
N ALA A 53 25.23 18.00 -61.57
CA ALA A 53 26.06 18.72 -60.62
C ALA A 53 25.79 18.25 -59.19
N ALA A 54 26.86 18.14 -58.40
CA ALA A 54 26.81 17.81 -56.99
C ALA A 54 25.83 18.71 -56.24
N SER A 55 24.97 18.13 -55.41
CA SER A 55 24.04 18.89 -54.58
C SER A 55 24.80 19.61 -53.45
N PRO A 56 24.46 20.87 -53.12
CA PRO A 56 25.18 21.67 -52.13
C PRO A 56 24.72 21.43 -50.68
N PHE A 57 24.00 20.35 -50.39
CA PHE A 57 23.40 20.12 -49.06
C PHE A 57 24.15 19.03 -48.28
N SER A 58 25.42 19.30 -47.96
CA SER A 58 26.22 18.49 -47.02
C SER A 58 26.90 19.39 -45.98
N SER A 59 26.14 20.30 -45.36
CA SER A 59 26.64 21.13 -44.26
C SER A 59 25.64 21.19 -43.13
N SER A 60 25.50 20.09 -42.37
CA SER A 60 24.76 20.09 -41.09
C SER A 60 25.27 19.07 -40.07
N PHE A 61 26.54 18.68 -40.14
CA PHE A 61 27.22 18.04 -39.01
C PHE A 61 28.46 18.86 -38.70
N GLY A 62 28.50 19.46 -37.52
CA GLY A 62 29.64 20.22 -37.01
C GLY A 62 30.84 19.32 -36.70
N VAL A 63 31.33 18.62 -37.72
CA VAL A 63 32.62 17.94 -37.71
C VAL A 63 33.65 19.05 -37.91
N LYS A 64 34.45 19.33 -36.87
CA LYS A 64 35.64 20.17 -37.05
C LYS A 64 36.58 19.40 -37.98
N ASP A 65 37.00 20.02 -39.08
CA ASP A 65 37.69 19.37 -40.21
C ASP A 65 39.06 18.73 -39.90
N ASN A 66 39.44 18.58 -38.63
CA ASN A 66 40.69 17.97 -38.19
C ASN A 66 40.53 16.90 -37.09
N MET A 67 39.31 16.41 -36.82
CA MET A 67 39.14 15.32 -35.84
C MET A 67 39.58 13.98 -36.44
N THR A 68 40.56 13.35 -35.82
CA THR A 68 40.97 12.00 -36.20
C THR A 68 39.93 10.97 -35.77
N LEU A 69 39.95 9.79 -36.37
CA LEU A 69 39.11 8.67 -35.95
C LEU A 69 39.32 8.29 -34.48
N ALA A 70 40.50 8.55 -33.92
CA ALA A 70 40.80 8.35 -32.51
C ALA A 70 40.04 9.35 -31.62
N ASP A 71 39.95 10.62 -32.05
CA ASP A 71 39.25 11.67 -31.31
C ASP A 71 37.73 11.43 -31.28
N ILE A 72 37.18 10.93 -32.39
CA ILE A 72 35.75 10.57 -32.48
C ILE A 72 35.43 9.41 -31.53
N ARG A 73 36.30 8.39 -31.46
CA ARG A 73 36.13 7.25 -30.55
C ARG A 73 36.26 7.68 -29.09
N LYS A 74 37.22 8.54 -28.77
CA LYS A 74 37.42 9.07 -27.42
C LYS A 74 36.20 9.86 -26.95
N LYS A 75 35.69 10.75 -27.80
CA LYS A 75 34.48 11.52 -27.52
C LYS A 75 33.25 10.62 -27.31
N ALA A 76 33.08 9.58 -28.12
CA ALA A 76 31.97 8.64 -27.95
C ALA A 76 32.06 7.82 -26.65
N ILE A 77 33.26 7.56 -26.14
CA ILE A 77 33.47 6.92 -24.83
C ILE A 77 33.12 7.91 -23.71
N GLU A 78 33.63 9.14 -23.78
CA GLU A 78 33.33 10.22 -22.81
C GLU A 78 31.82 10.50 -22.73
N ASP A 79 31.12 10.59 -23.88
CA ASP A 79 29.67 10.81 -23.93
C ASP A 79 28.89 9.63 -23.30
N LYS A 80 29.37 8.39 -23.48
CA LYS A 80 28.78 7.19 -22.85
C LYS A 80 29.00 7.16 -21.34
N GLU A 81 30.19 7.55 -20.89
CA GLU A 81 30.53 7.61 -19.47
C GLU A 81 29.74 8.72 -18.77
N PHE A 82 29.66 9.90 -19.38
CA PHE A 82 28.85 11.02 -18.88
C PHE A 82 27.36 10.68 -18.81
N GLY A 83 26.84 9.97 -19.82
CA GLY A 83 25.46 9.47 -19.81
C GLY A 83 25.19 8.46 -18.68
N ARG A 84 26.16 7.59 -18.39
CA ARG A 84 26.08 6.62 -17.28
C ARG A 84 26.13 7.32 -15.91
N GLU A 85 27.00 8.30 -15.74
CA GLU A 85 27.13 9.08 -14.50
C GLU A 85 25.87 9.90 -14.24
N SER A 86 25.34 10.56 -15.27
CA SER A 86 24.06 11.29 -15.21
C SER A 86 22.87 10.38 -14.86
N ALA A 87 22.85 9.15 -15.40
CA ALA A 87 21.81 8.16 -15.05
C ALA A 87 21.97 7.58 -13.64
N HIS A 88 23.20 7.51 -13.12
CA HIS A 88 23.48 7.12 -11.74
C HIS A 88 23.02 8.20 -10.76
N LEU A 89 23.29 9.48 -11.04
CA LEU A 89 22.80 10.63 -10.28
C LEU A 89 21.26 10.71 -10.26
N ARG A 90 20.59 10.42 -11.38
CA ARG A 90 19.11 10.35 -11.43
C ARG A 90 18.50 9.23 -10.61
N ARG A 91 19.25 8.16 -10.33
CA ARG A 91 18.81 7.08 -9.42
C ARG A 91 19.00 7.45 -7.95
N TYR A 92 19.93 8.34 -7.64
CA TYR A 92 20.13 8.84 -6.29
C TYR A 92 19.27 10.09 -6.07
N ARG A 93 17.97 9.89 -5.85
CA ARG A 93 17.07 10.97 -5.41
C ARG A 93 17.37 11.28 -3.95
N HIS A 94 18.40 12.08 -3.69
CA HIS A 94 18.56 12.70 -2.38
C HIS A 94 17.36 13.64 -2.19
N LEU A 95 16.40 13.22 -1.38
CA LEU A 95 15.33 14.11 -0.92
C LEU A 95 16.03 15.14 -0.04
N ASN A 96 16.26 16.34 -0.59
CA ASN A 96 16.78 17.46 0.19
C ASN A 96 15.72 17.84 1.22
N TYR A 97 15.85 17.28 2.42
CA TYR A 97 15.06 17.67 3.57
C TYR A 97 15.67 18.98 4.09
N SER A 98 15.14 20.12 3.63
CA SER A 98 15.55 21.43 4.14
C SER A 98 14.95 21.64 5.52
N SER A 99 15.67 22.29 6.43
CA SER A 99 15.15 22.66 7.75
C SER A 99 13.89 23.55 7.69
N GLU A 100 13.64 24.21 6.56
CA GLU A 100 12.42 24.97 6.28
C GLU A 100 11.19 24.07 6.06
N ASP A 101 11.36 22.87 5.48
CA ASP A 101 10.29 21.87 5.34
C ASP A 101 9.87 21.27 6.70
N SER A 102 10.77 21.27 7.69
CA SER A 102 10.46 20.84 9.06
C SER A 102 9.42 21.73 9.74
N ALA A 103 9.28 23.00 9.34
CA ALA A 103 8.31 23.92 9.93
C ALA A 103 6.86 23.59 9.52
N LEU A 104 6.65 22.98 8.35
CA LEU A 104 5.33 22.54 7.89
C LEU A 104 4.83 21.30 8.64
N GLN A 105 5.73 20.50 9.23
CA GLN A 105 5.36 19.32 10.03
C GLN A 105 4.63 19.65 11.33
N PHE A 106 4.75 20.87 11.86
CA PHE A 106 4.03 21.26 13.08
C PHE A 106 2.51 21.32 12.90
N SER A 107 2.03 21.35 11.65
CA SER A 107 0.59 21.31 11.35
C SER A 107 0.02 19.89 11.22
N GLU A 108 0.88 18.86 11.17
CA GLU A 108 0.44 17.47 11.09
C GLU A 108 0.06 16.95 12.49
N ARG A 109 -1.18 16.47 12.63
CA ARG A 109 -1.69 15.92 13.89
C ARG A 109 -0.93 14.64 14.21
N LYS A 110 -0.31 14.60 15.39
CA LYS A 110 0.41 13.42 15.87
C LYS A 110 -0.55 12.25 16.08
N LEU A 111 -0.41 11.20 15.28
CA LEU A 111 -1.18 9.96 15.44
C LEU A 111 -0.47 9.03 16.42
N SER A 112 -1.18 8.60 17.45
CA SER A 112 -0.73 7.58 18.39
C SER A 112 -1.29 6.21 18.01
N THR A 113 -0.41 5.22 18.02
CA THR A 113 -0.73 3.85 17.66
C THR A 113 -0.73 2.97 18.90
N HIS A 114 -1.73 2.13 19.03
CA HIS A 114 -1.94 1.25 20.16
C HIS A 114 -2.06 -0.21 19.71
N TYR A 115 -1.47 -1.09 20.51
CA TYR A 115 -1.33 -2.52 20.24
C TYR A 115 -2.10 -3.34 21.27
N CYS A 116 -2.48 -4.56 20.91
CA CYS A 116 -3.06 -5.52 21.84
C CYS A 116 -2.05 -5.88 22.94
N SER A 117 -2.48 -5.79 24.21
CA SER A 117 -1.62 -6.10 25.35
C SER A 117 -1.20 -7.56 25.44
N VAL A 118 -1.91 -8.48 24.76
CA VAL A 118 -1.57 -9.91 24.77
C VAL A 118 -0.55 -10.24 23.67
N CYS A 119 -0.90 -10.04 22.40
CA CYS A 119 -0.09 -10.49 21.27
C CYS A 119 0.75 -9.39 20.58
N GLY A 120 0.52 -8.11 20.88
CA GLY A 120 1.20 -7.01 20.22
C GLY A 120 0.67 -6.69 18.82
N ALA A 121 -0.46 -7.25 18.42
CA ALA A 121 -1.13 -6.90 17.17
C ALA A 121 -1.60 -5.45 17.16
N HIS A 122 -1.57 -4.82 15.99
CA HIS A 122 -2.05 -3.45 15.82
C HIS A 122 -3.57 -3.37 16.01
N ALA A 123 -4.04 -2.52 16.93
CA ALA A 123 -5.43 -2.54 17.38
C ALA A 123 -6.18 -1.21 17.18
N LEU A 124 -5.53 -0.07 17.41
CA LEU A 124 -6.14 1.25 17.33
C LEU A 124 -5.09 2.29 16.90
N VAL A 125 -5.49 3.20 16.00
CA VAL A 125 -4.76 4.45 15.73
C VAL A 125 -5.69 5.60 16.06
N THR A 126 -5.20 6.59 16.81
CA THR A 126 -5.99 7.73 17.28
C THR A 126 -5.13 8.99 17.32
N GLU A 127 -5.74 10.15 17.09
CA GLU A 127 -5.08 11.45 17.32
C GLU A 127 -4.95 11.80 18.80
N VAL A 128 -5.82 11.23 19.64
CA VAL A 128 -5.91 11.57 21.07
C VAL A 128 -5.07 10.61 21.90
N ASP A 129 -4.36 11.15 22.89
CA ASP A 129 -3.62 10.35 23.87
C ASP A 129 -4.56 9.47 24.70
N PHE A 130 -4.33 8.16 24.67
CA PHE A 130 -5.24 7.20 25.31
C PHE A 130 -5.26 7.28 26.84
N LEU A 131 -4.19 7.82 27.45
CA LEU A 131 -4.11 8.00 28.91
C LEU A 131 -4.90 9.21 29.42
N SER A 132 -5.14 10.22 28.57
CA SER A 132 -5.90 11.41 28.93
C SER A 132 -7.40 11.26 28.71
N LEU A 133 -7.82 10.19 28.03
CA LEU A 133 -9.22 9.91 27.77
C LEU A 133 -10.00 9.62 29.06
N PRO A 134 -11.27 10.05 29.13
CA PRO A 134 -12.11 9.80 30.28
C PRO A 134 -12.33 8.29 30.46
N ARG A 135 -12.37 7.86 31.72
CA ARG A 135 -12.68 6.48 32.09
C ARG A 135 -14.08 6.37 32.64
N ARG A 136 -14.73 5.27 32.32
CA ARG A 136 -16.09 4.98 32.79
C ARG A 136 -16.04 4.42 34.22
N GLY A 137 -16.76 5.04 35.15
CA GLY A 137 -16.72 4.64 36.57
C GLY A 137 -17.26 3.24 36.89
N SER A 138 -17.95 2.57 35.97
CA SER A 138 -18.55 1.25 36.22
C SER A 138 -17.63 0.06 35.99
N ASP A 139 -16.61 0.21 35.15
CA ASP A 139 -15.71 -0.86 34.69
C ASP A 139 -14.31 -0.35 34.31
N ASP A 140 -14.01 0.90 34.66
CA ASP A 140 -12.78 1.64 34.34
C ASP A 140 -12.41 1.60 32.85
N ALA A 141 -13.40 1.39 31.99
CA ALA A 141 -13.19 1.31 30.56
C ALA A 141 -12.88 2.71 29.99
N VAL A 142 -11.83 2.80 29.18
CA VAL A 142 -11.43 4.05 28.52
C VAL A 142 -12.44 4.38 27.43
N VAL A 143 -12.97 5.61 27.44
CA VAL A 143 -14.00 6.06 26.52
C VAL A 143 -13.35 6.83 25.36
N LEU A 144 -13.46 6.28 24.16
CA LEU A 144 -13.02 6.93 22.93
C LEU A 144 -14.23 7.52 22.19
N GLN A 145 -14.19 8.83 21.93
CA GLN A 145 -15.21 9.53 21.16
C GLN A 145 -14.92 9.43 19.66
N VAL A 146 -15.73 8.63 18.96
CA VAL A 146 -15.46 8.24 17.57
C VAL A 146 -15.75 9.38 16.58
N LEU A 147 -16.68 10.28 16.93
CA LEU A 147 -17.13 11.36 16.05
C LEU A 147 -16.29 12.64 16.16
N GLU A 148 -15.61 12.85 17.29
CA GLU A 148 -14.87 14.11 17.55
C GLU A 148 -13.43 14.06 17.04
N SER A 149 -12.84 12.87 17.00
CA SER A 149 -11.41 12.67 16.72
C SER A 149 -11.21 11.63 15.62
N PHE A 150 -10.14 11.77 14.84
CA PHE A 150 -9.78 10.71 13.90
C PHE A 150 -9.33 9.47 14.68
N ASN A 151 -9.97 8.35 14.37
CA ASN A 151 -9.64 7.05 14.94
C ASN A 151 -9.87 5.96 13.91
N LYS A 152 -8.96 4.98 13.90
CA LYS A 152 -9.03 3.81 13.02
C LYS A 152 -8.88 2.54 13.83
N LEU A 153 -9.94 1.74 13.85
CA LEU A 153 -10.03 0.49 14.59
C LEU A 153 -9.59 -0.69 13.73
N TYR A 154 -8.66 -1.49 14.25
CA TYR A 154 -8.16 -2.72 13.63
C TYR A 154 -8.67 -3.95 14.41
N THR A 155 -9.94 -3.90 14.80
CA THR A 155 -10.59 -4.97 15.58
C THR A 155 -11.57 -5.75 14.72
N VAL A 156 -12.05 -6.88 15.24
CA VAL A 156 -13.09 -7.73 14.63
C VAL A 156 -14.35 -7.64 15.48
N PRO A 157 -15.53 -7.50 14.87
CA PRO A 157 -16.80 -7.67 15.58
C PRO A 157 -16.92 -9.08 16.15
N ALA A 158 -17.38 -9.18 17.39
CA ALA A 158 -17.59 -10.45 18.07
C ALA A 158 -18.97 -10.49 18.74
N ASP A 159 -19.08 -11.24 19.83
CA ASP A 159 -20.35 -11.57 20.46
C ASP A 159 -21.09 -10.34 20.98
N ARG A 160 -22.43 -10.45 20.97
CA ARG A 160 -23.34 -9.57 21.69
C ARG A 160 -23.57 -10.15 23.08
N VAL A 161 -23.22 -9.37 24.11
CA VAL A 161 -23.36 -9.75 25.51
C VAL A 161 -24.37 -8.82 26.19
N LEU A 162 -25.33 -9.39 26.91
CA LEU A 162 -26.25 -8.65 27.77
C LEU A 162 -25.77 -8.74 29.22
N LEU A 163 -25.45 -7.60 29.81
CA LEU A 163 -24.98 -7.50 31.19
C LEU A 163 -26.05 -6.87 32.08
N ARG A 164 -26.25 -7.42 33.28
CA ARG A 164 -27.09 -6.82 34.31
C ARG A 164 -26.20 -6.01 35.25
N ARG A 165 -26.35 -4.68 35.24
CA ARG A 165 -25.70 -3.74 36.17
C ARG A 165 -26.70 -3.21 37.19
N HIS A 166 -26.21 -2.50 38.20
CA HIS A 166 -27.05 -1.81 39.18
C HIS A 166 -27.99 -0.78 38.53
N ALA A 167 -27.54 -0.14 37.45
CA ALA A 167 -28.32 0.85 36.68
C ALA A 167 -29.30 0.23 35.66
N GLY A 168 -29.32 -1.10 35.50
CA GLY A 168 -30.18 -1.79 34.55
C GLY A 168 -29.44 -2.78 33.63
N LEU A 169 -30.09 -3.13 32.53
CA LEU A 169 -29.52 -4.02 31.51
C LEU A 169 -28.72 -3.22 30.49
N GLU A 170 -27.50 -3.67 30.20
CA GLU A 170 -26.60 -3.07 29.22
C GLU A 170 -26.29 -4.09 28.11
N VAL A 171 -26.46 -3.68 26.86
CA VAL A 171 -26.04 -4.46 25.70
C VAL A 171 -24.63 -4.04 25.30
N GLN A 172 -23.72 -5.00 25.18
CA GLN A 172 -22.34 -4.79 24.76
C GLN A 172 -22.04 -5.62 23.52
N TYR A 173 -21.64 -4.98 22.43
CA TYR A 173 -21.13 -5.66 21.25
C TYR A 173 -19.60 -5.68 21.33
N ARG A 174 -19.02 -6.88 21.50
CA ARG A 174 -17.59 -7.06 21.78
C ARG A 174 -16.71 -6.76 20.57
N LEU A 175 -15.55 -6.18 20.85
CA LEU A 175 -14.46 -5.96 19.91
C LEU A 175 -13.31 -6.90 20.26
N ARG A 176 -12.90 -7.75 19.32
CA ARG A 176 -11.79 -8.67 19.50
C ARG A 176 -10.57 -8.29 18.67
N CYS A 177 -9.40 -8.66 19.16
CA CYS A 177 -8.16 -8.61 18.39
C CYS A 177 -8.25 -9.55 17.19
N ARG A 178 -7.71 -9.12 16.04
CA ARG A 178 -7.68 -9.93 14.81
C ARG A 178 -6.84 -11.19 14.94
N ASP A 179 -5.73 -11.11 15.68
CA ASP A 179 -4.72 -12.17 15.67
C ASP A 179 -4.92 -13.18 16.81
N CYS A 180 -5.11 -12.70 18.04
CA CYS A 180 -5.25 -13.58 19.22
C CYS A 180 -6.68 -13.74 19.72
N SER A 181 -7.66 -13.08 19.07
CA SER A 181 -9.07 -13.06 19.48
C SER A 181 -9.37 -12.51 20.89
N PHE A 182 -8.37 -11.93 21.57
CA PHE A 182 -8.54 -11.30 22.88
C PHE A 182 -9.54 -10.15 22.83
N THR A 183 -10.38 -10.02 23.85
CA THR A 183 -11.41 -8.98 23.90
C THR A 183 -10.79 -7.65 24.29
N LEU A 184 -10.76 -6.71 23.34
CA LEU A 184 -10.14 -5.39 23.54
C LEU A 184 -11.11 -4.37 24.15
N GLY A 185 -12.39 -4.51 23.83
CA GLY A 185 -13.39 -3.54 24.22
C GLY A 185 -14.78 -3.91 23.75
N TYR A 186 -15.66 -2.92 23.72
CA TYR A 186 -17.03 -3.07 23.25
C TYR A 186 -17.62 -1.74 22.78
N ARG A 187 -18.74 -1.84 22.07
CA ARG A 187 -19.58 -0.71 21.68
C ARG A 187 -21.02 -0.93 22.19
N PRO A 188 -21.78 0.14 22.46
CA PRO A 188 -23.17 0.03 22.92
C PRO A 188 -24.16 -0.21 21.76
N VAL A 189 -23.77 0.14 20.54
CA VAL A 189 -24.57 0.09 19.30
C VAL A 189 -24.05 -1.06 18.43
N PRO A 190 -24.87 -1.76 17.63
CA PRO A 190 -24.38 -2.82 16.73
C PRO A 190 -23.39 -2.32 15.66
N PHE A 191 -22.76 -3.25 14.94
CA PHE A 191 -21.68 -2.94 14.00
C PHE A 191 -22.11 -2.30 12.69
N ASN A 192 -23.37 -2.51 12.31
CA ASN A 192 -24.03 -1.96 11.13
C ASN A 192 -24.41 -0.48 11.28
N GLU A 193 -24.33 0.07 12.50
CA GLU A 193 -24.78 1.41 12.82
C GLU A 193 -23.60 2.30 13.29
N PRO A 194 -23.64 3.61 13.00
CA PRO A 194 -22.62 4.53 13.49
C PRO A 194 -22.70 4.65 15.00
N THR A 195 -21.56 4.52 15.67
CA THR A 195 -21.46 4.65 17.12
C THR A 195 -20.78 5.97 17.49
N ARG A 196 -21.25 6.60 18.57
CA ARG A 196 -20.65 7.83 19.09
C ARG A 196 -19.42 7.56 19.95
N MET A 197 -19.43 6.46 20.67
CA MET A 197 -18.42 6.12 21.68
C MET A 197 -18.07 4.64 21.62
N VAL A 198 -16.78 4.35 21.78
CA VAL A 198 -16.25 3.00 21.92
C VAL A 198 -15.55 2.90 23.26
N TYR A 199 -15.76 1.78 23.96
CA TYR A 199 -15.19 1.52 25.26
C TYR A 199 -14.10 0.47 25.14
N PHE A 200 -12.92 0.74 25.66
CA PHE A 200 -11.82 -0.21 25.74
C PHE A 200 -11.61 -0.64 27.18
N PHE A 201 -11.36 -1.93 27.38
CA PHE A 201 -11.07 -2.43 28.70
C PHE A 201 -9.75 -1.88 29.25
N PRO A 202 -9.63 -1.73 30.58
CA PRO A 202 -8.37 -1.34 31.18
C PRO A 202 -7.28 -2.35 30.78
N ASP A 203 -6.09 -1.84 30.46
CA ASP A 203 -4.91 -2.62 30.07
C ASP A 203 -5.09 -3.56 28.86
N ALA A 204 -6.17 -3.41 28.09
CA ALA A 204 -6.35 -4.19 26.86
C ALA A 204 -5.46 -3.69 25.71
N LEU A 205 -5.05 -2.42 25.79
CA LEU A 205 -4.22 -1.75 24.80
C LEU A 205 -2.93 -1.22 25.45
N VAL A 206 -1.82 -1.30 24.70
CA VAL A 206 -0.52 -0.76 25.08
C VAL A 206 -0.01 0.22 24.02
N PRO A 207 0.69 1.29 24.41
CA PRO A 207 1.20 2.29 23.46
C PRO A 207 2.41 1.77 22.64
N GLU A 208 3.12 0.78 23.18
CA GLU A 208 4.30 0.20 22.54
C GLU A 208 4.10 -1.29 22.34
N GLN A 209 4.43 -1.79 21.15
CA GLN A 209 4.30 -3.21 20.82
C GLN A 209 5.13 -4.10 21.75
N SER A 210 6.34 -3.67 22.10
CA SER A 210 7.26 -4.37 23.01
C SER A 210 6.67 -4.66 24.40
N ARG A 211 5.68 -3.86 24.83
CA ARG A 211 5.00 -4.03 26.11
C ARG A 211 3.91 -5.10 26.07
N ALA A 212 3.62 -5.71 24.92
CA ALA A 212 2.70 -6.84 24.86
C ALA A 212 3.26 -8.07 25.58
N ALA A 213 2.42 -8.76 26.34
CA ALA A 213 2.79 -9.90 27.17
C ALA A 213 3.52 -11.01 26.39
N ALA A 214 3.10 -11.29 25.15
CA ALA A 214 3.74 -12.30 24.30
C ALA A 214 5.17 -11.91 23.87
N LEU A 215 5.50 -10.62 23.83
CA LEU A 215 6.80 -10.12 23.40
C LEU A 215 7.73 -9.80 24.58
N GLN A 216 7.18 -9.61 25.77
CA GLN A 216 7.97 -9.49 26.99
C GLN A 216 8.67 -10.82 27.25
N ARG A 217 9.99 -10.84 27.11
CA ARG A 217 10.80 -12.00 27.45
C ARG A 217 10.62 -12.27 28.95
N PRO A 218 10.16 -13.46 29.37
CA PRO A 218 10.04 -13.76 30.79
C PRO A 218 11.44 -13.65 31.40
N GLN A 219 11.63 -12.67 32.29
CA GLN A 219 12.77 -12.67 33.18
C GLN A 219 12.57 -13.88 34.09
N ARG A 220 13.19 -15.01 33.72
CA ARG A 220 13.39 -16.10 34.66
C ARG A 220 14.26 -15.51 35.77
N THR A 221 13.64 -15.04 36.85
CA THR A 221 14.31 -14.84 38.11
C THR A 221 14.90 -16.19 38.48
N ARG A 222 16.18 -16.36 38.19
CA ARG A 222 16.98 -17.40 38.83
C ARG A 222 17.07 -16.96 40.28
N GLU A 223 16.08 -17.32 41.09
CA GLU A 223 16.24 -17.30 42.53
C GLU A 223 17.39 -18.26 42.83
N VAL A 224 18.57 -17.69 43.00
CA VAL A 224 19.73 -18.40 43.53
C VAL A 224 19.39 -18.66 44.99
N ILE A 225 18.86 -19.86 45.25
CA ILE A 225 18.68 -20.36 46.61
C ILE A 225 20.09 -20.51 47.18
N VAL A 226 20.53 -19.51 47.96
CA VAL A 226 21.78 -19.60 48.71
C VAL A 226 21.53 -20.52 49.90
N PRO A 227 22.17 -21.69 50.01
CA PRO A 227 22.05 -22.52 51.18
C PRO A 227 22.66 -21.78 52.38
N LYS A 228 21.88 -21.60 53.45
CA LYS A 228 22.39 -21.13 54.73
C LYS A 228 23.33 -22.20 55.30
N SER A 229 24.58 -21.82 55.52
CA SER A 229 25.57 -22.54 56.31
C SER A 229 25.27 -22.47 57.80
#